data_AF-A0A964US72-F1
#
_entry.id   AF-A0A964US72-F1
#
_cell.length_a   1.000
_cell.length_b   1.000
_cell.length_c   1.000
_cell.angle_alpha   90.00
_cell.angle_beta   90.00
_cell.angle_gamma   90.00
#
_symmetry.space_group_name_H-M   'P 1'
#
loop_
_entity.id
_entity.type
_entity.pdbx_description
1 polymer ?
#
loop_
_entity_poly.entity_id
_entity_poly.type
_entity_poly.pdbx_seq_one_letter_code
_entity_poly.pdbx_strand_id
1 'polypeptide(L)'
;MRAVEVARLDLADPDLARRTLAVRRGEGIHLVYLDDLSTDLAADWLRERRRRWPQATNPHLLITSQTYRHPASPQISYCAMRAAFDQIGLLPRQVQADRILDEARETADPVHLVRLFGIHPGIAVKYVHAAHPDEALPRIR
;
A
#
# COMPACT_ATOMS: atom_id res chain seq x y z
N MET A 1 0.32 -0.48 -3.76
CA MET A 1 0.84 -1.31 -2.65
C MET A 1 -0.12 -2.47 -2.41
N ARG A 2 0.36 -3.67 -2.08
CA ARG A 2 -0.50 -4.83 -1.75
C ARG A 2 -0.94 -4.77 -0.29
N ALA A 3 -2.11 -5.30 0.00
CA ALA A 3 -2.64 -5.33 1.38
C ALA A 3 -1.70 -6.04 2.38
N VAL A 4 -1.01 -7.10 1.94
CA VAL A 4 0.00 -7.80 2.77
C VAL A 4 1.24 -6.95 3.04
N GLU A 5 1.63 -6.06 2.12
CA GLU A 5 2.75 -5.15 2.33
C GLU A 5 2.35 -4.10 3.38
N VAL A 6 1.13 -3.57 3.30
CA VAL A 6 0.58 -2.61 4.26
C VAL A 6 0.50 -3.21 5.67
N ALA A 7 0.06 -4.46 5.80
CA ALA A 7 -0.01 -5.14 7.10
C ALA A 7 1.36 -5.28 7.77
N ARG A 8 2.44 -5.42 6.99
CA ARG A 8 3.82 -5.61 7.47
C ARG A 8 4.56 -4.32 7.78
N LEU A 9 3.92 -3.16 7.63
CA LEU A 9 4.55 -1.88 7.93
C LEU A 9 4.75 -1.74 9.44
N ASP A 10 5.88 -1.16 9.80
CA ASP A 10 6.25 -0.78 11.16
C ASP A 10 6.13 0.73 11.36
N LEU A 11 6.12 1.17 12.61
CA LEU A 11 6.05 2.59 12.96
C LEU A 11 7.22 3.43 12.42
N ALA A 12 8.36 2.80 12.11
CA ALA A 12 9.55 3.46 11.58
C ALA A 12 9.58 3.57 10.05
N ASP A 13 8.68 2.86 9.36
CA ASP A 13 8.66 2.84 7.89
C ASP A 13 8.14 4.14 7.23
N PRO A 14 7.14 4.87 7.79
CA PRO A 14 6.73 6.17 7.25
C PRO A 14 7.63 7.32 7.70
N ASP A 15 8.12 8.11 6.75
CA ASP A 15 8.72 9.43 6.96
C ASP A 15 7.77 10.49 6.38
N LEU A 16 6.97 11.11 7.26
CA LEU A 16 5.96 12.09 6.85
C LEU A 16 6.57 13.42 6.42
N ALA A 17 7.77 13.76 6.88
CA ALA A 17 8.45 14.99 6.47
C ALA A 17 8.94 14.89 5.02
N ARG A 18 9.41 13.69 4.63
CA ARG A 18 9.80 13.38 3.24
C ARG A 18 8.65 12.86 2.39
N ARG A 19 7.48 12.62 2.99
CA ARG A 19 6.30 12.00 2.36
C ARG A 19 6.68 10.68 1.70
N THR A 20 7.40 9.84 2.43
CA THR A 20 7.88 8.55 1.93
C THR A 20 7.51 7.42 2.87
N LEU A 21 7.35 6.23 2.29
CA LEU A 21 7.04 5.01 3.01
C LEU A 21 7.98 3.90 2.55
N ALA A 22 8.74 3.33 3.48
CA ALA A 22 9.62 2.19 3.24
C ALA A 22 8.80 0.88 3.22
N VAL A 23 8.69 0.24 2.06
CA VAL A 23 7.89 -0.96 1.88
C VAL A 23 8.80 -2.15 1.62
N ARG A 24 8.71 -3.19 2.45
CA ARG A 24 9.42 -4.45 2.25
C ARG A 24 8.79 -5.24 1.09
N ARG A 25 9.52 -5.47 -0.01
CA ARG A 25 9.10 -6.31 -1.15
C ARG A 25 10.21 -7.28 -1.52
N GLY A 26 9.90 -8.59 -1.48
CA GLY A 26 10.92 -9.62 -1.70
C GLY A 26 12.05 -9.48 -0.67
N GLU A 27 13.29 -9.42 -1.16
CA GLU A 27 14.49 -9.23 -0.34
C GLU A 27 14.87 -7.74 -0.15
N GLY A 28 14.14 -6.82 -0.79
CA GLY A 28 14.47 -5.40 -0.83
C GLY A 28 13.49 -4.49 -0.10
N ILE A 29 13.91 -3.24 0.11
CA ILE A 29 13.07 -2.14 0.59
C ILE A 29 12.82 -1.19 -0.59
N HIS A 30 11.55 -0.93 -0.87
CA HIS A 30 11.11 0.04 -1.88
C HIS A 30 10.61 1.30 -1.19
N LEU A 31 11.16 2.46 -1.59
CA LEU A 31 10.67 3.74 -1.14
C LEU A 31 9.47 4.17 -2.02
N VAL A 32 8.31 4.36 -1.40
CA VAL A 32 7.09 4.84 -2.07
C VAL A 32 6.84 6.27 -1.63
N TYR A 33 6.62 7.17 -2.58
CA TYR A 33 6.19 8.54 -2.30
C TYR A 33 4.69 8.57 -2.01
N LEU A 34 4.30 9.30 -0.98
CA LEU A 34 2.94 9.52 -0.54
C LEU A 34 2.44 10.83 -1.13
N ASP A 35 1.22 10.81 -1.67
CA ASP A 35 0.50 12.05 -1.98
C ASP A 35 0.04 12.76 -0.69
N ASP A 36 -0.52 13.96 -0.84
CA ASP A 36 -0.99 14.76 0.29
C ASP A 36 -2.02 14.01 1.14
N LEU A 37 -3.02 13.41 0.49
CA LEU A 37 -4.08 12.67 1.17
C LEU A 37 -3.54 11.47 1.97
N SER A 38 -2.65 10.68 1.39
CA SER A 38 -2.04 9.52 2.04
C SER A 38 -1.13 9.94 3.19
N THR A 39 -0.44 11.06 3.04
CA THR A 39 0.39 11.65 4.11
C THR A 39 -0.48 12.08 5.28
N ASP A 40 -1.59 12.77 5.01
CA ASP A 40 -2.53 13.24 6.03
C ASP A 40 -3.21 12.07 6.74
N LEU A 41 -3.67 11.05 5.99
CA LEU A 41 -4.26 9.84 6.57
C LEU A 41 -3.26 9.06 7.44
N ALA A 42 -1.99 8.99 7.03
CA ALA A 42 -0.96 8.37 7.84
C ALA A 42 -0.69 9.17 9.13
N ALA A 43 -0.65 10.51 9.06
CA ALA A 43 -0.53 11.38 10.23
C ALA A 43 -1.73 11.23 11.18
N ASP A 44 -2.96 11.25 10.65
CA ASP A 44 -4.20 11.06 11.41
C ASP A 44 -4.20 9.71 12.12
N TRP A 45 -3.85 8.65 11.40
CA TRP A 45 -3.76 7.31 11.99
C TRP A 45 -2.73 7.25 13.12
N LEU A 46 -1.53 7.80 12.93
CA LEU A 46 -0.50 7.80 13.98
C LEU A 46 -0.95 8.56 15.24
N ARG A 47 -1.66 9.69 15.06
CA ARG A 47 -2.28 10.43 16.16
C ARG A 47 -3.35 9.60 16.86
N GLU A 48 -4.25 8.98 16.10
CA GLU A 48 -5.34 8.18 16.66
C GLU A 48 -4.84 6.94 17.39
N ARG A 49 -3.85 6.25 16.81
CA ARG A 49 -3.19 5.09 17.42
C ARG A 49 -2.60 5.46 18.78
N ARG A 50 -1.89 6.60 18.87
CA ARG A 50 -1.31 7.10 20.12
C ARG A 50 -2.38 7.49 21.13
N ARG A 51 -3.48 8.09 20.68
CA ARG A 51 -4.62 8.49 21.54
C ARG A 51 -5.36 7.28 22.11
N ARG A 52 -5.70 6.29 21.27
CA ARG A 52 -6.43 5.08 21.69
C ARG A 52 -5.58 4.13 22.51
N TRP A 53 -4.30 4.01 22.17
CA TRP A 53 -3.38 3.06 22.81
C TRP A 53 -2.07 3.73 23.20
N PRO A 54 -2.06 4.60 24.25
CA PRO A 54 -0.86 5.33 24.66
C PRO A 54 0.30 4.41 25.10
N GLN A 55 -0.04 3.20 25.56
CA GLN A 55 0.90 2.19 26.04
C GLN A 55 1.09 1.05 25.03
N ALA A 56 0.80 1.28 23.74
CA ALA A 56 1.01 0.27 22.70
C ALA A 56 2.50 -0.05 22.55
N THR A 57 2.85 -1.33 22.66
CA THR A 57 4.23 -1.82 22.52
C THR A 57 4.45 -2.62 21.24
N ASN A 58 3.37 -2.96 20.51
CA ASN A 58 3.47 -3.58 19.19
C ASN A 58 4.14 -2.61 18.18
N PRO A 59 5.18 -3.04 17.43
CA PRO A 59 5.93 -2.18 16.52
C PRO A 59 5.20 -1.90 15.20
N HIS A 60 4.18 -2.67 14.86
CA HIS A 60 3.49 -2.55 13.59
C HIS A 60 2.68 -1.24 13.50
N LEU A 61 2.65 -0.68 12.29
CA LEU A 61 1.94 0.54 11.97
C LEU A 61 0.44 0.37 12.22
N LEU A 62 -0.14 -0.71 11.68
CA LEU A 62 -1.54 -1.07 11.90
C LEU A 62 -1.67 -2.08 13.05
N ILE A 63 -2.49 -1.75 14.04
CA ILE A 63 -2.75 -2.56 15.23
C ILE A 63 -4.25 -2.61 15.54
N THR A 64 -4.65 -3.59 16.34
CA THR A 64 -6.01 -3.72 16.84
C THR A 64 -6.04 -3.64 18.37
N SER A 65 -7.24 -3.56 18.94
CA SER A 65 -7.44 -3.67 20.40
C SER A 65 -6.95 -5.01 20.97
N GLN A 66 -6.75 -6.03 20.13
CA GLN A 66 -6.26 -7.35 20.55
C GLN A 66 -4.73 -7.44 20.52
N THR A 67 -4.06 -6.72 19.62
CA THR A 67 -2.62 -6.90 19.36
C THR A 67 -1.74 -5.78 19.88
N TYR A 68 -2.29 -4.71 20.48
CA TYR A 68 -1.49 -3.54 20.84
C TYR A 68 -0.53 -3.72 22.02
N ARG A 69 -0.80 -4.66 22.96
CA ARG A 69 -0.07 -4.82 24.24
C ARG A 69 1.00 -5.90 24.24
N HIS A 70 1.75 -6.07 23.15
CA HIS A 70 2.97 -6.89 23.23
C HIS A 70 3.94 -6.57 22.08
N PRO A 71 5.26 -6.48 22.33
CA PRO A 71 6.25 -6.29 21.27
C PRO A 71 6.27 -7.43 20.23
N ALA A 72 6.01 -8.66 20.68
CA ALA A 72 5.95 -9.83 19.81
C ALA A 72 4.54 -10.15 19.28
N SER A 73 3.56 -9.25 19.48
CA SER A 73 2.25 -9.44 18.85
C SER A 73 2.37 -9.40 17.33
N PRO A 74 1.61 -10.23 16.60
CA PRO A 74 1.69 -10.24 15.16
C PRO A 74 1.15 -8.93 14.55
N GLN A 75 1.52 -8.70 13.30
CA GLN A 75 0.87 -7.75 12.41
C GLN A 75 -0.65 -8.00 12.32
N ILE A 76 -1.40 -6.98 11.87
CA ILE A 76 -2.83 -7.15 11.61
C ILE A 76 -3.06 -8.33 10.65
N SER A 77 -3.98 -9.23 11.03
CA SER A 77 -4.31 -10.37 10.19
C SER A 77 -5.06 -9.92 8.93
N TYR A 78 -5.00 -10.73 7.86
CA TYR A 78 -5.78 -10.45 6.66
C TYR A 78 -7.28 -10.35 6.95
N CYS A 79 -7.83 -11.20 7.83
CA CYS A 79 -9.24 -11.15 8.22
C CYS A 79 -9.60 -9.84 8.94
N ALA A 80 -8.76 -9.37 9.86
CA ALA A 80 -9.00 -8.11 10.55
C ALA A 80 -8.91 -6.91 9.60
N MET A 81 -7.94 -6.92 8.68
CA MET A 81 -7.85 -5.91 7.63
C MET A 81 -9.06 -5.98 6.69
N ARG A 82 -9.47 -7.18 6.25
CA ARG A 82 -10.64 -7.42 5.40
C ARG A 82 -11.91 -6.84 6.02
N ALA A 83 -12.12 -7.06 7.32
CA ALA A 83 -13.28 -6.55 8.04
C ALA A 83 -13.38 -5.02 8.01
N ALA A 84 -12.26 -4.30 7.97
CA ALA A 84 -12.27 -2.83 7.81
C ALA A 84 -12.75 -2.41 6.42
N PHE A 85 -12.37 -3.15 5.37
CA PHE A 85 -12.83 -2.90 4.00
C PHE A 85 -14.29 -3.32 3.78
N ASP A 86 -14.78 -4.35 4.48
CA ASP A 86 -16.18 -4.78 4.42
C ASP A 86 -17.14 -3.67 4.87
N GLN A 87 -16.74 -2.84 5.83
CA GLN A 87 -17.54 -1.70 6.33
C GLN A 87 -17.85 -0.67 5.24
N ILE A 88 -17.00 -0.58 4.21
CA ILE A 88 -17.16 0.36 3.09
C ILE A 88 -17.52 -0.35 1.78
N GLY A 89 -17.80 -1.67 1.82
CA GLY A 89 -18.22 -2.44 0.65
C GLY A 89 -17.14 -2.64 -0.42
N LEU A 90 -15.86 -2.53 -0.09
CA LEU A 90 -14.75 -2.65 -1.05
C LEU A 90 -13.88 -3.88 -0.79
N LEU A 91 -13.12 -4.31 -1.80
CA LEU A 91 -12.02 -5.27 -1.64
C LEU A 91 -10.66 -4.54 -1.66
N PRO A 92 -9.68 -4.91 -0.81
CA PRO A 92 -8.33 -4.36 -0.90
C PRO A 92 -7.71 -4.53 -2.29
N ARG A 93 -8.00 -5.65 -2.95
CA ARG A 93 -7.56 -5.91 -4.33
C ARG A 93 -8.21 -4.97 -5.35
N GLN A 94 -9.47 -4.56 -5.14
CA GLN A 94 -10.15 -3.61 -6.03
C GLN A 94 -9.49 -2.23 -5.91
N VAL A 95 -9.29 -1.73 -4.69
CA VAL A 95 -8.60 -0.44 -4.46
C VAL A 95 -7.21 -0.47 -5.06
N GLN A 96 -6.48 -1.58 -4.91
CA GLN A 96 -5.19 -1.74 -5.55
C GLN A 96 -5.27 -1.72 -7.08
N ALA A 97 -6.22 -2.45 -7.68
CA ALA A 97 -6.38 -2.52 -9.12
C ALA A 97 -6.78 -1.16 -9.72
N ASP A 98 -7.68 -0.43 -9.05
CA ASP A 98 -8.07 0.92 -9.42
C ASP A 98 -6.87 1.85 -9.42
N ARG A 99 -6.05 1.84 -8.35
CA ARG A 99 -4.87 2.71 -8.30
C ARG A 99 -3.83 2.37 -9.36
N ILE A 100 -3.64 1.09 -9.71
CA ILE A 100 -2.74 0.70 -10.81
C ILE A 100 -3.29 1.19 -12.15
N LEU A 101 -4.59 1.06 -12.38
CA LEU A 101 -5.23 1.48 -13.62
C LEU A 101 -5.21 3.01 -13.78
N ASP A 102 -5.46 3.73 -12.70
CA ASP A 102 -5.33 5.18 -12.61
C ASP A 102 -3.91 5.64 -12.99
N GLU A 103 -2.88 5.08 -12.35
CA GLU A 103 -1.49 5.40 -12.71
C GLU A 103 -1.15 5.04 -14.17
N ALA A 104 -1.71 3.93 -14.68
CA ALA A 104 -1.51 3.51 -16.05
C ALA A 104 -2.07 4.53 -17.04
N ARG A 105 -3.24 5.13 -16.73
CA ARG A 105 -3.84 6.21 -17.54
C ARG A 105 -2.96 7.45 -17.56
N GLU A 106 -2.35 7.80 -16.44
CA GLU A 106 -1.50 9.00 -16.35
C GLU A 106 -0.15 8.84 -17.06
N THR A 107 0.43 7.64 -17.04
CA THR A 107 1.85 7.46 -17.41
C THR A 107 2.08 6.69 -18.70
N ALA A 108 1.16 5.80 -19.10
CA ALA A 108 1.33 4.85 -20.21
C ALA A 108 2.65 4.03 -20.17
N ASP A 109 3.35 3.98 -19.03
CA ASP A 109 4.68 3.37 -18.90
C ASP A 109 4.63 2.09 -18.05
N PRO A 110 4.75 0.90 -18.66
CA PRO A 110 4.72 -0.34 -17.91
C PRO A 110 5.96 -0.52 -17.01
N VAL A 111 7.11 0.08 -17.34
CA VAL A 111 8.31 0.02 -16.49
C VAL A 111 8.10 0.83 -15.21
N HIS A 112 7.47 2.01 -15.33
CA HIS A 112 7.05 2.80 -14.18
C HIS A 112 6.10 2.01 -13.26
N LEU A 113 5.08 1.35 -13.81
CA LEU A 113 4.15 0.55 -12.99
C LEU A 113 4.84 -0.61 -12.27
N VAL A 114 5.80 -1.29 -12.92
CA VAL A 114 6.61 -2.35 -12.28
C VAL A 114 7.39 -1.78 -11.10
N ARG A 115 8.05 -0.63 -11.27
CA ARG A 115 8.85 0.01 -10.22
C ARG A 115 7.97 0.48 -9.05
N LEU A 116 6.87 1.17 -9.36
CA LEU A 116 5.99 1.75 -8.35
C LEU A 116 5.21 0.69 -7.57
N PHE A 117 4.61 -0.29 -8.27
CA PHE A 117 3.70 -1.26 -7.64
C PHE A 117 4.29 -2.63 -7.36
N GLY A 118 5.51 -2.94 -7.85
CA GLY A 118 6.11 -4.26 -7.67
C GLY A 118 5.28 -5.37 -8.32
N ILE A 119 4.65 -5.05 -9.47
CA ILE A 119 3.87 -6.01 -10.26
C ILE A 119 4.74 -6.65 -11.34
N HIS A 120 4.36 -7.83 -11.79
CA HIS A 120 5.06 -8.51 -12.87
C HIS A 120 4.98 -7.69 -14.18
N PRO A 121 6.04 -7.62 -15.01
CA PRO A 121 6.03 -6.84 -16.26
C PRO A 121 4.85 -7.14 -17.19
N GLY A 122 4.52 -8.43 -17.36
CA GLY A 122 3.37 -8.84 -18.16
C GLY A 122 2.01 -8.39 -17.58
N ILE A 123 1.92 -8.09 -16.28
CA ILE A 123 0.72 -7.49 -15.68
C ILE A 123 0.71 -5.98 -15.91
N ALA A 124 1.86 -5.30 -15.78
CA ALA A 124 1.99 -3.88 -16.09
C ALA A 124 1.59 -3.55 -17.54
N VAL A 125 2.06 -4.34 -18.51
CA VAL A 125 1.67 -4.18 -19.93
C VAL A 125 0.15 -4.31 -20.12
N LYS A 126 -0.50 -5.26 -19.42
CA LYS A 126 -1.97 -5.41 -19.49
C LYS A 126 -2.70 -4.18 -18.94
N TYR A 127 -2.22 -3.58 -17.86
CA TYR A 127 -2.82 -2.38 -17.31
C TYR A 127 -2.65 -1.17 -18.24
N VAL A 128 -1.47 -1.00 -18.84
CA VAL A 128 -1.25 0.06 -19.84
C VAL A 128 -2.17 -0.11 -21.04
N HIS A 129 -2.29 -1.32 -21.58
CA HIS A 129 -3.22 -1.60 -22.68
C HIS A 129 -4.69 -1.38 -22.29
N ALA A 130 -5.08 -1.73 -21.06
CA ALA A 130 -6.44 -1.49 -20.59
C ALA A 130 -6.74 0.01 -20.38
N ALA A 131 -5.73 0.80 -20.03
CA ALA A 131 -5.83 2.26 -19.88
C ALA A 131 -5.84 2.99 -21.24
N HIS A 132 -5.06 2.48 -22.21
CA HIS A 132 -4.82 3.10 -23.51
C HIS A 132 -5.09 2.08 -24.65
N PRO A 133 -6.36 1.75 -24.92
CA PRO A 133 -6.71 0.71 -25.90
C PRO A 133 -6.30 1.08 -27.34
N ASP A 134 -6.16 2.37 -27.64
CA ASP A 134 -5.85 2.89 -28.98
C ASP A 134 -4.33 3.02 -29.23
N GLU A 135 -3.51 2.94 -28.18
CA GLU A 135 -2.05 3.04 -28.26
C GLU A 135 -1.43 1.64 -28.36
N ALA A 136 -1.29 1.15 -29.60
CA ALA A 136 -0.64 -0.13 -29.85
C ALA A 136 0.85 -0.07 -29.47
N LEU A 137 1.22 -0.65 -28.32
CA LEU A 137 2.63 -0.90 -27.99
C LEU A 137 3.25 -1.82 -29.06
N PRO A 138 4.46 -1.52 -29.58
CA PRO A 138 5.12 -2.37 -30.55
C PRO A 138 5.31 -3.77 -29.97
N ARG A 139 4.84 -4.79 -30.70
CA ARG A 139 5.01 -6.20 -30.34
C ARG A 139 6.51 -6.50 -30.19
N ILE A 140 6.96 -6.68 -28.95
CA ILE A 140 8.28 -7.24 -28.67
C ILE A 140 8.19 -8.73 -29.07
N ARG A 141 8.87 -9.09 -30.16
CA ARG A 141 9.07 -10.48 -30.61
C ARG A 141 10.16 -11.14 -29.78
#